data_AF-A0A2P4T1Y0-F1
#
_entry.id   AF-A0A2P4T1Y0-F1
#
_cell.length_a   1.000
_cell.length_b   1.000
_cell.length_c   1.000
_cell.angle_alpha   90.00
_cell.angle_beta   90.00
_cell.angle_gamma   90.00
#
_symmetry.space_group_name_H-M   'P 1'
#
loop_
_entity.id
_entity.type
_entity.pdbx_description
1 polymer ?
#
loop_
_entity_poly.entity_id
_entity_poly.type
_entity_poly.pdbx_seq_one_letter_code
_entity_poly.pdbx_strand_id
1 'polypeptide(L)'
;VARWEHKTRALSRGFGSPRTACYCLGAVILLLNCVRSHCFTEAMKSQPKLEGLDSHWAYYSGLAIMAGCPVALHADPPHHFAEPNEKPFVHPTGDYFGILMEAKVTCFPFSILDNPMYWGSTAVYLGWSLM
;
A
#
# COMPACT_ATOMS: atom_id res chain seq x y z
N VAL A 1 0.33 15.94 -3.51
CA VAL A 1 -1.16 15.84 -3.60
C VAL A 1 -1.83 16.11 -2.26
N ALA A 2 -1.56 15.29 -1.23
CA ALA A 2 -2.07 15.45 0.14
C ALA A 2 -2.09 16.88 0.72
N ARG A 3 -0.92 17.53 0.83
CA ARG A 3 -0.80 18.88 1.41
C ARG A 3 -1.45 19.97 0.57
N TRP A 4 -1.52 19.74 -0.74
CA TRP A 4 -2.15 20.66 -1.68
C TRP A 4 -3.67 20.57 -1.53
N GLU A 5 -4.22 19.35 -1.51
CA GLU A 5 -5.66 19.12 -1.31
C GLU A 5 -6.15 19.61 0.06
N HIS A 6 -5.35 19.43 1.12
CA HIS A 6 -5.68 19.96 2.43
C HIS A 6 -5.81 21.50 2.44
N LYS A 7 -4.99 22.21 1.65
CA LYS A 7 -5.01 23.69 1.58
C LYS A 7 -6.05 24.24 0.60
N THR A 8 -6.22 23.62 -0.57
CA THR A 8 -7.05 24.17 -1.65
C THR A 8 -8.42 23.51 -1.78
N ARG A 9 -8.58 22.29 -1.23
CA ARG A 9 -9.79 21.44 -1.38
C ARG A 9 -10.25 21.33 -2.84
N ALA A 10 -9.31 21.39 -3.77
CA ALA A 10 -9.59 21.53 -5.19
C ALA A 10 -10.18 20.24 -5.78
N LEU A 11 -9.67 19.06 -5.39
CA LEU A 11 -10.22 17.77 -5.80
C LEU A 11 -11.60 17.54 -5.17
N SER A 12 -11.78 17.88 -3.89
CA SER A 12 -13.07 17.79 -3.21
C SER A 12 -14.13 18.67 -3.88
N ARG A 13 -13.77 19.87 -4.34
CA ARG A 13 -14.66 20.78 -5.07
C ARG A 13 -14.93 20.29 -6.50
N GLY A 14 -13.92 19.76 -7.19
CA GLY A 14 -14.05 19.25 -8.57
C GLY A 14 -14.96 18.02 -8.67
N PHE A 15 -14.93 17.13 -7.68
CA PHE A 15 -15.77 15.92 -7.63
C PHE A 15 -17.07 16.09 -6.84
N GLY A 16 -17.36 17.31 -6.35
CA GLY A 16 -18.57 17.64 -5.59
C GLY A 16 -18.68 17.03 -4.18
N SER A 17 -17.89 15.99 -3.87
CA SER A 17 -17.85 15.35 -2.56
C SER A 17 -16.44 14.85 -2.22
N PRO A 18 -15.97 15.06 -0.97
CA PRO A 18 -14.68 14.56 -0.50
C PRO A 18 -14.59 13.03 -0.52
N ARG A 19 -15.71 12.31 -0.36
CA ARG A 19 -15.73 10.83 -0.41
C ARG A 19 -15.47 10.33 -1.83
N THR A 20 -16.18 10.87 -2.81
CA THR A 20 -16.01 10.51 -4.23
C THR A 20 -14.59 10.83 -4.71
N ALA A 21 -14.04 11.99 -4.29
CA ALA A 21 -12.67 12.35 -4.58
C ALA A 21 -11.65 11.38 -3.96
N CYS A 22 -11.90 10.90 -2.73
CA CYS A 22 -11.06 9.89 -2.08
C CYS A 22 -11.08 8.54 -2.82
N TYR A 23 -12.26 8.06 -3.24
CA TYR A 23 -12.37 6.83 -4.03
C TYR A 23 -11.70 6.95 -5.40
N CYS A 24 -11.90 8.07 -6.11
CA CYS A 24 -11.21 8.33 -7.37
C CYS A 24 -9.69 8.35 -7.17
N LEU A 25 -9.19 9.02 -6.13
CA LEU A 25 -7.77 9.04 -5.84
C LEU A 25 -7.25 7.63 -5.52
N GLY A 26 -8.00 6.83 -4.73
CA GLY A 26 -7.67 5.44 -4.45
C GLY A 26 -7.58 4.59 -5.71
N ALA A 27 -8.55 4.71 -6.61
CA ALA A 27 -8.56 4.01 -7.89
C ALA A 27 -7.37 4.42 -8.77
N VAL A 28 -7.05 5.71 -8.85
CA VAL A 28 -5.88 6.20 -9.58
C VAL A 28 -4.59 5.67 -8.99
N ILE A 29 -4.45 5.65 -7.65
CA ILE A 29 -3.28 5.08 -6.98
C ILE A 29 -3.15 3.59 -7.31
N LEU A 30 -4.25 2.81 -7.27
CA LEU A 30 -4.23 1.40 -7.66
C LEU A 30 -3.81 1.21 -9.12
N LEU A 31 -4.35 2.01 -10.04
CA LEU A 31 -3.97 1.95 -11.45
C LEU A 31 -2.49 2.28 -11.66
N LEU A 32 -2.00 3.34 -11.03
CA LEU A 32 -0.57 3.69 -11.06
C LEU A 32 0.29 2.60 -10.44
N ASN A 33 -0.19 1.93 -9.39
CA ASN A 33 0.50 0.79 -8.80
C ASN A 33 0.62 -0.37 -9.78
N CYS A 34 -0.43 -0.68 -10.56
CA CYS A 34 -0.39 -1.69 -11.62
C CYS A 34 0.59 -1.31 -12.73
N VAL A 35 0.53 -0.05 -13.22
CA VAL A 35 1.44 0.46 -14.26
C VAL A 35 2.89 0.34 -13.82
N ARG A 36 3.21 0.76 -12.59
CA ARG A 36 4.55 0.64 -12.01
C ARG A 36 5.01 -0.82 -11.94
N SER A 37 4.17 -1.74 -11.51
CA SER A 37 4.51 -3.17 -11.48
C SER A 37 4.75 -3.74 -12.87
N HIS A 38 3.98 -3.29 -13.87
CA HIS A 38 4.19 -3.67 -15.26
C HIS A 38 5.52 -3.13 -15.80
N CYS A 39 5.80 -1.84 -15.64
CA CYS A 39 7.08 -1.23 -16.03
C CYS A 39 8.28 -1.90 -15.33
N PHE A 40 8.14 -2.25 -14.05
CA PHE A 40 9.18 -2.97 -13.31
C PHE A 40 9.45 -4.35 -13.91
N THR A 41 8.38 -5.10 -14.24
CA THR A 41 8.51 -6.41 -14.87
C THR A 41 9.20 -6.32 -16.23
N GLU A 42 8.85 -5.34 -17.06
CA GLU A 42 9.49 -5.13 -18.34
C GLU A 42 10.97 -4.73 -18.19
N ALA A 43 11.30 -3.88 -17.22
CA ALA A 43 12.69 -3.52 -16.94
C ALA A 43 13.52 -4.72 -16.48
N MET A 44 12.97 -5.56 -15.59
CA MET A 44 13.65 -6.77 -15.09
C MET A 44 13.95 -7.79 -16.19
N LYS A 45 13.09 -7.92 -17.21
CA LYS A 45 13.35 -8.81 -18.37
C LYS A 45 14.60 -8.42 -19.14
N SER A 46 14.96 -7.14 -19.13
CA SER A 46 16.13 -6.61 -19.86
C SER A 46 17.43 -6.67 -19.06
N GLN A 47 17.38 -6.98 -17.76
CA GLN A 47 18.57 -7.00 -16.91
C GLN A 47 19.31 -8.34 -16.99
N PRO A 48 20.67 -8.31 -17.02
CA PRO A 48 21.48 -9.51 -16.90
C PRO A 48 21.28 -10.14 -15.52
N LYS A 49 20.92 -11.42 -15.48
CA LYS A 49 20.77 -12.18 -14.24
C LYS A 49 22.14 -12.59 -13.70
N LEU A 50 22.32 -12.49 -12.39
CA LEU A 50 23.54 -12.96 -11.72
C LEU A 50 23.47 -14.49 -11.60
N GLU A 51 24.42 -15.23 -12.19
CA GLU A 51 24.43 -16.70 -12.21
C GLU A 51 24.39 -17.33 -10.79
N GLY A 52 24.94 -16.65 -9.78
CA GLY A 52 24.90 -17.11 -8.39
C GLY A 52 23.53 -16.99 -7.71
N LEU A 53 22.60 -16.22 -8.28
CA LEU A 53 21.22 -16.08 -7.80
C LEU A 53 20.23 -16.94 -8.59
N ASP A 54 20.67 -17.65 -9.66
CA ASP A 54 19.83 -18.56 -10.45
C ASP A 54 19.68 -19.94 -9.76
N SER A 55 19.43 -19.90 -8.45
CA SER A 55 19.24 -21.08 -7.61
C SER A 55 17.79 -21.17 -7.18
N HIS A 56 17.25 -22.38 -7.13
CA HIS A 56 15.91 -22.66 -6.61
C HIS A 56 15.70 -22.05 -5.20
N TRP A 57 16.75 -22.00 -4.38
CA TRP A 57 16.71 -21.38 -3.05
C TRP A 57 16.47 -19.86 -3.10
N ALA A 58 17.05 -19.16 -4.08
CA ALA A 58 16.84 -17.73 -4.26
C ALA A 58 15.39 -17.45 -4.67
N TYR A 59 14.85 -18.23 -5.60
CA TYR A 59 13.45 -18.15 -6.02
C TYR A 59 12.46 -18.39 -4.87
N TYR A 60 12.66 -19.45 -4.08
CA TYR A 60 11.80 -19.71 -2.91
C TYR A 60 11.94 -18.62 -1.83
N SER A 61 13.14 -18.07 -1.63
CA SER A 61 13.35 -16.96 -0.71
C SER A 61 12.65 -15.68 -1.17
N GLY A 62 12.70 -15.37 -2.47
CA GLY A 62 11.99 -14.24 -3.08
C GLY A 62 10.47 -14.39 -2.95
N LEU A 63 9.95 -15.59 -3.22
CA LEU A 63 8.53 -15.92 -3.06
C LEU A 63 8.09 -15.80 -1.59
N ALA A 64 8.89 -16.29 -0.65
CA ALA A 64 8.61 -16.20 0.78
C ALA A 64 8.60 -14.75 1.27
N ILE A 65 9.52 -13.91 0.81
CA ILE A 65 9.56 -12.48 1.15
C ILE A 65 8.35 -11.75 0.55
N MET A 66 8.02 -12.03 -0.72
CA MET A 66 6.91 -11.39 -1.43
C MET A 66 5.54 -11.77 -0.84
N ALA A 67 5.31 -13.03 -0.48
CA ALA A 67 4.05 -13.49 0.10
C ALA A 67 3.98 -13.25 1.61
N GLY A 68 5.09 -13.41 2.33
CA GLY A 68 5.13 -13.36 3.78
C GLY A 68 5.03 -11.96 4.35
N CYS A 69 5.75 -10.97 3.80
CA CYS A 69 5.78 -9.62 4.36
C CYS A 69 4.43 -8.88 4.27
N PRO A 70 3.71 -8.86 3.13
CA PRO A 70 2.42 -8.16 3.04
C PRO A 70 1.32 -8.84 3.85
N VAL A 71 1.28 -10.18 3.85
CA VAL A 71 0.26 -10.94 4.60
C VAL A 71 0.47 -10.79 6.10
N ALA A 72 1.72 -10.79 6.58
CA ALA A 72 2.02 -10.53 7.98
C ALA A 72 1.65 -9.10 8.40
N LEU A 73 1.75 -8.10 7.51
CA LEU A 73 1.36 -6.73 7.80
C LEU A 73 -0.16 -6.48 7.71
N HIS A 74 -0.90 -7.37 7.04
CA HIS A 74 -2.36 -7.35 6.97
C HIS A 74 -3.03 -8.34 7.93
N ALA A 75 -2.26 -9.13 8.69
CA ALA A 75 -2.74 -9.98 9.76
C ALA A 75 -3.10 -9.13 10.99
N ASP A 76 -4.03 -8.19 10.79
CA ASP A 76 -4.77 -7.62 11.90
C ASP A 76 -5.62 -8.74 12.51
N PRO A 77 -5.56 -8.97 13.83
CA PRO A 77 -6.55 -9.80 14.48
C PRO A 77 -7.94 -9.18 14.22
N PRO A 78 -8.97 -9.97 13.87
CA PRO A 78 -10.31 -9.48 13.50
C PRO A 78 -11.07 -8.71 14.61
N HIS A 79 -10.41 -8.40 15.73
CA HIS A 79 -11.02 -7.85 16.93
C HIS A 79 -11.20 -6.32 16.95
N HIS A 80 -10.79 -5.58 15.91
CA HIS A 80 -10.98 -4.12 15.85
C HIS A 80 -11.89 -3.65 14.71
N PHE A 81 -12.65 -4.56 14.09
CA PHE A 81 -13.78 -4.15 13.26
C PHE A 81 -14.98 -3.79 14.16
N ALA A 82 -14.95 -2.54 14.59
CA ALA A 82 -16.10 -1.64 14.71
C ALA A 82 -17.32 -2.11 15.52
N GLU A 83 -17.60 -1.34 16.57
CA GLU A 83 -18.98 -1.09 17.00
C GLU A 83 -19.84 -0.69 15.78
N PRO A 84 -21.13 -1.11 15.70
CA PRO A 84 -21.92 -1.08 14.46
C PRO A 84 -22.27 0.32 13.93
N ASN A 85 -21.96 1.39 14.67
CA ASN A 85 -22.45 2.74 14.42
C ASN A 85 -21.38 3.73 13.95
N GLU A 86 -20.11 3.32 13.85
CA GLU A 86 -19.03 4.19 13.37
C GLU A 86 -18.46 3.68 12.04
N LYS A 87 -18.98 4.28 10.95
CA LYS A 87 -18.50 4.28 9.56
C LYS A 87 -17.30 3.35 9.27
N PRO A 88 -17.52 2.16 8.68
CA PRO A 88 -16.53 1.07 8.62
C PRO A 88 -15.49 1.23 7.49
N PHE A 89 -15.11 2.45 7.10
CA PHE A 89 -14.30 2.61 5.88
C PHE A 89 -13.34 3.80 5.96
N VAL A 90 -12.16 3.54 6.52
CA VAL A 90 -11.02 4.45 6.48
C VAL A 90 -10.08 3.99 5.37
N HIS A 91 -10.16 4.68 4.23
CA HIS A 91 -9.11 4.55 3.21
C HIS A 91 -7.84 5.21 3.78
N PRO A 92 -6.63 4.65 3.60
CA PRO A 92 -5.38 5.25 4.11
C PRO A 92 -5.07 6.64 3.52
N THR A 93 -5.82 7.06 2.50
CA THR A 93 -5.79 8.40 1.90
C THR A 93 -6.93 9.31 2.34
N GLY A 94 -7.83 8.84 3.20
CA GLY A 94 -9.02 9.55 3.68
C GLY A 94 -8.69 10.80 4.50
N ASP A 95 -7.57 10.78 5.23
CA ASP A 95 -7.07 11.91 6.01
C ASP A 95 -6.84 13.15 5.14
N TYR A 96 -6.46 12.98 3.88
CA TYR A 96 -6.25 14.10 2.94
C TYR A 96 -7.55 14.80 2.54
N PHE A 97 -8.67 14.08 2.61
CA PHE A 97 -10.01 14.59 2.29
C PHE A 97 -10.80 15.01 3.54
N GLY A 98 -10.16 15.03 4.72
CA GLY A 98 -10.82 15.40 5.98
C GLY A 98 -11.83 14.35 6.44
N ILE A 99 -11.70 13.12 5.94
CA ILE A 99 -12.36 11.93 6.50
C ILE A 99 -11.38 11.43 7.56
N LEU A 100 -11.30 12.19 8.66
CA LEU A 100 -10.31 11.98 9.70
C LEU A 100 -10.76 10.83 10.60
N MET A 101 -9.86 9.89 10.85
CA MET A 101 -9.99 8.96 11.96
C MET A 101 -9.62 9.70 13.26
N GLU A 102 -10.44 9.61 14.32
CA GLU A 102 -10.22 10.38 15.55
C GLU A 102 -8.93 9.98 16.29
N ALA A 103 -8.46 8.75 16.10
CA ALA A 103 -7.26 8.21 16.74
C ALA A 103 -6.29 7.62 15.72
N LYS A 104 -4.98 7.83 15.95
CA LYS A 104 -3.91 7.14 15.21
C LYS A 104 -4.02 5.64 15.51
N VAL A 105 -4.00 4.82 14.45
CA VAL A 105 -3.92 3.37 14.58
C VAL A 105 -2.54 3.00 15.16
N THR A 106 -2.52 2.53 16.41
CA THR A 106 -1.32 2.09 17.13
C THR A 106 -1.24 0.56 17.25
N CYS A 107 -2.26 -0.16 16.79
CA CYS A 107 -2.23 -1.62 16.77
C CYS A 107 -1.19 -2.12 15.76
N PHE A 108 -0.85 -3.40 15.88
CA PHE A 108 -0.06 -4.10 14.86
C PHE A 108 -0.64 -3.80 13.47
N PRO A 109 0.18 -3.57 12.43
CA PRO A 109 1.65 -3.58 12.37
C PRO A 109 2.34 -2.28 12.82
N PHE A 110 1.60 -1.22 13.16
CA PHE A 110 2.15 0.07 13.58
C PHE A 110 2.77 0.06 14.99
N SER A 111 2.54 -0.99 15.78
CA SER A 111 3.17 -1.20 17.09
C SER A 111 4.64 -1.65 17.01
N ILE A 112 5.05 -2.23 15.87
CA ILE A 112 6.39 -2.80 15.67
C ILE A 112 7.17 -2.01 14.62
N LEU A 113 6.50 -1.51 13.57
CA LEU A 113 7.11 -0.72 12.52
C LEU A 113 6.43 0.65 12.39
N ASP A 114 7.22 1.72 12.31
CA ASP A 114 6.70 3.09 12.14
C ASP A 114 5.96 3.29 10.80
N ASN A 115 6.36 2.54 9.77
CA ASN A 115 5.97 2.74 8.38
C ASN A 115 5.69 1.41 7.64
N PRO A 116 4.72 0.61 8.12
CA PRO A 116 4.51 -0.76 7.64
C PRO A 116 4.21 -0.83 6.14
N MET A 117 3.47 0.14 5.59
CA MET A 117 3.18 0.22 4.16
C MET A 117 4.45 0.34 3.30
N TYR A 118 5.44 1.14 3.73
CA TYR A 118 6.68 1.33 2.98
C TYR A 118 7.55 0.08 3.05
N TRP A 119 7.72 -0.48 4.25
CA TRP A 119 8.47 -1.73 4.43
C TRP A 119 7.87 -2.90 3.67
N GLY A 120 6.54 -3.03 3.68
CA GLY A 120 5.82 -4.02 2.88
C GLY A 120 6.06 -3.85 1.38
N SER A 121 5.98 -2.62 0.87
CA SER A 121 6.24 -2.35 -0.55
C SER A 121 7.68 -2.65 -0.96
N THR A 122 8.67 -2.29 -0.13
CA THR A 122 10.08 -2.60 -0.36
C THR A 122 10.32 -4.11 -0.39
N ALA A 123 9.74 -4.85 0.55
CA ALA A 123 9.85 -6.31 0.59
C ALA A 123 9.25 -6.98 -0.66
N VAL A 124 8.11 -6.48 -1.17
CA VAL A 124 7.49 -7.00 -2.40
C VAL A 124 8.42 -6.83 -3.60
N TYR A 125 9.01 -5.65 -3.80
CA TYR A 125 9.93 -5.44 -4.94
C TYR A 125 11.25 -6.16 -4.77
N LEU A 126 11.74 -6.30 -3.54
CA LEU A 126 12.93 -7.10 -3.25
C LEU A 126 12.67 -8.58 -3.56
N GLY A 127 11.53 -9.12 -3.14
CA GLY A 127 11.12 -10.48 -3.50
C GLY A 127 11.01 -10.66 -5.01
N TRP A 128 10.39 -9.71 -5.71
CA TRP A 128 10.28 -9.71 -7.17
C TRP A 128 11.64 -9.64 -7.87
N SER A 129 12.63 -8.94 -7.30
CA SER A 129 13.98 -8.88 -7.88
C SER A 129 14.80 -10.14 -7.68
N LEU A 130 14.46 -10.95 -6.67
CA LEU A 130 15.15 -12.19 -6.32
C LEU A 130 14.62 -13.42 -7.08
N MET A 131 13.45 -13.30 -7.71
CA MET A 131 12.81 -14.32 -8.55
C MET A 131 13.13 -14.10 -10.03
#